data_AF-A0A0G0NRT5-F1
#
_entry.id   AF-A0A0G0NRT5-F1
#
_cell.length_a   1.000
_cell.length_b   1.000
_cell.length_c   1.000
_cell.angle_alpha   90.00
_cell.angle_beta   90.00
_cell.angle_gamma   90.00
#
_symmetry.space_group_name_H-M   'P 1'
#
loop_
_entity.id
_entity.type
_entity.pdbx_description
1 polymer ?
#
loop_
_entity_poly.entity_id
_entity_poly.type
_entity_poly.pdbx_seq_one_letter_code
_entity_poly.pdbx_strand_id
1 'polypeptide(L)' 'MKTLITINQEVFKALLVLYLVLFVLEYTLSGFVSLYFNSSIILVALIISGCISAKTILE' A
#
# COMPACT_ATOMS: atom_id res chain seq x y z
N MET A 1 16.87 -14.75 0.41
CA MET A 1 16.74 -13.27 0.34
C MET A 1 15.95 -12.80 -0.88
N LYS A 2 16.27 -13.25 -2.11
CA LYS A 2 15.50 -12.90 -3.33
C LYS A 2 13.98 -13.14 -3.21
N THR A 3 13.54 -14.28 -2.66
CA THR A 3 12.11 -14.61 -2.52
C THR A 3 11.35 -13.61 -1.64
N LEU A 4 11.96 -13.14 -0.55
CA LEU A 4 11.38 -12.14 0.34
C LEU A 4 11.22 -10.78 -0.34
N ILE A 5 12.19 -10.42 -1.20
CA ILE A 5 12.15 -9.18 -1.98
C ILE A 5 11.02 -9.24 -3.01
N THR A 6 10.89 -10.36 -3.73
CA THR A 6 9.80 -10.57 -4.69
C THR A 6 8.43 -10.51 -4.00
N ILE A 7 8.28 -11.14 -2.84
CA ILE A 7 7.05 -11.06 -2.04
C ILE A 7 6.76 -9.61 -1.64
N ASN A 8 7.76 -8.87 -1.13
CA ASN A 8 7.56 -7.47 -0.76
C ASN A 8 7.15 -6.60 -1.97
N GLN A 9 7.71 -6.85 -3.16
CA GLN A 9 7.32 -6.14 -4.38
C GLN A 9 5.87 -6.41 -4.79
N GLU A 10 5.41 -7.65 -4.71
CA GLU A 10 4.01 -8.00 -5.01
C GLU A 10 3.05 -7.42 -3.96
N VAL A 11 3.43 -7.47 -2.67
CA VAL A 11 2.67 -6.83 -1.58
C VAL A 11 2.59 -5.31 -1.78
N PHE A 12 3.68 -4.67 -2.16
CA PHE A 12 3.71 -3.23 -2.45
C PHE A 12 2.74 -2.87 -3.59
N LYS A 13 2.78 -3.61 -4.70
CA LYS A 13 1.86 -3.39 -5.83
C LYS A 13 0.41 -3.59 -5.40
N ALA A 14 0.12 -4.65 -4.65
CA ALA A 14 -1.23 -4.93 -4.17
C ALA A 14 -1.74 -3.81 -3.24
N LEU A 15 -0.91 -3.33 -2.32
CA LEU A 15 -1.24 -2.22 -1.42
C LEU A 15 -1.46 -0.92 -2.20
N LEU A 16 -0.66 -0.65 -3.23
CA LEU A 16 -0.81 0.55 -4.05
C LEU A 16 -2.13 0.54 -4.83
N VAL A 17 -2.47 -0.60 -5.44
CA VAL A 17 -3.76 -0.77 -6.13
C VAL A 17 -4.91 -0.64 -5.14
N LEU A 18 -4.82 -1.29 -3.98
CA LEU A 18 -5.85 -1.20 -2.93
C LEU A 18 -6.04 0.25 -2.45
N TYR A 19 -4.94 0.97 -2.23
CA TYR A 19 -5.00 2.37 -1.80
C TYR A 19 -5.65 3.26 -2.85
N LEU A 20 -5.36 3.06 -4.14
CA LEU A 20 -6.02 3.77 -5.24
C LEU A 20 -7.52 3.46 -5.30
N VAL A 21 -7.92 2.20 -5.13
CA VAL A 21 -9.34 1.80 -5.10
C VAL A 21 -10.06 2.46 -3.93
N LEU A 22 -9.46 2.44 -2.74
CA LEU A 22 -10.01 3.13 -1.57
C LEU A 22 -10.08 4.64 -1.79
N PHE A 23 -9.07 5.24 -2.42
CA PHE A 23 -9.11 6.66 -2.76
C PHE A 23 -10.29 7.00 -3.69
N VAL A 24 -10.52 6.18 -4.73
CA VAL A 24 -11.68 6.34 -5.63
C VAL A 24 -13.01 6.14 -4.90
N LEU A 25 -13.07 5.17 -3.98
CA LEU A 25 -14.26 4.94 -3.16
C LEU A 25 -14.55 6.12 -2.23
N GLU A 26 -13.54 6.66 -1.55
CA GLU A 26 -13.72 7.86 -0.71
C GLU A 26 -14.10 9.09 -1.55
N TYR A 27 -13.57 9.19 -2.77
CA TYR A 27 -13.91 10.28 -3.68
C TYR A 27 -15.36 10.20 -4.19
N THR A 28 -15.85 9.00 -4.51
CA THR A 28 -17.22 8.79 -4.99
C THR A 28 -18.25 8.74 -3.87
N LEU A 29 -17.88 8.20 -2.72
CA LEU A 29 -18.69 8.05 -1.51
C LEU A 29 -17.93 8.65 -0.32
N SER A 30 -18.03 9.97 -0.20
CA SER A 30 -17.37 10.71 0.89
C SER A 30 -17.74 10.14 2.25
N GLY A 31 -16.73 9.83 3.07
CA GLY A 31 -16.90 9.24 4.38
C GLY A 31 -16.86 7.71 4.42
N PHE A 32 -17.00 7.01 3.29
CA PHE A 32 -17.09 5.54 3.30
C PHE A 32 -15.81 4.88 3.80
N VAL A 33 -14.65 5.27 3.26
CA VAL A 33 -13.37 4.69 3.67
C VAL A 33 -13.03 5.14 5.08
N SER A 34 -13.27 6.40 5.44
CA SER A 34 -12.99 6.88 6.81
C SER A 34 -13.89 6.24 7.89
N LEU A 35 -15.12 5.83 7.55
CA LEU A 35 -16.04 5.16 8.47
C LEU A 35 -15.76 3.65 8.61
N TYR A 36 -15.43 2.97 7.50
CA TYR A 36 -15.34 1.50 7.48
C TYR A 36 -13.91 0.96 7.46
N PHE A 37 -12.93 1.78 7.08
CA PHE A 37 -11.54 1.36 6.90
C PHE A 37 -10.57 2.28 7.65
N ASN A 38 -9.51 1.68 8.19
CA ASN A 38 -8.40 2.44 8.74
C ASN A 38 -7.38 2.72 7.63
N SER A 39 -7.61 3.79 6.87
CA SER A 39 -6.75 4.21 5.75
C SER A 39 -5.31 4.50 6.18
N SER A 40 -5.09 4.91 7.43
CA SER A 40 -3.76 5.18 8.00
C SER A 40 -2.90 3.92 8.08
N ILE A 41 -3.47 2.76 8.42
CA ILE A 41 -2.72 1.49 8.49
C ILE A 41 -2.24 1.08 7.09
N ILE A 42 -3.11 1.23 6.08
CA ILE A 42 -2.79 0.88 4.70
C ILE A 42 -1.70 1.80 4.15
N LEU A 43 -1.77 3.10 4.46
CA LEU A 43 -0.75 4.07 4.09
C LEU A 43 0.61 3.75 4.74
N VAL A 44 0.63 3.43 6.04
CA VAL A 44 1.85 3.07 6.76
C VAL A 44 2.46 1.78 6.18
N ALA A 45 1.66 0.76 5.91
CA ALA A 45 2.13 -0.49 5.30
C ALA A 45 2.72 -0.24 3.91
N LEU A 46 2.12 0.64 3.11
CA LEU A 46 2.60 1.02 1.78
C LEU A 46 3.94 1.75 1.86
N ILE A 47 4.11 2.67 2.81
CA ILE A 47 5.39 3.38 3.04
C ILE A 47 6.48 2.41 3.45
N ILE A 48 6.22 1.53 4.42
CA ILE A 48 7.21 0.54 4.90
C ILE A 48 7.64 -0.40 3.77
N SER A 49 6.66 -0.96 3.05
CA SER A 49 6.92 -1.87 1.94
C SER A 49 7.67 -1.17 0.80
N GLY A 50 7.33 0.08 0.50
CA GLY A 50 8.04 0.93 -0.47
C GLY A 50 9.48 1.21 -0.07
N CYS A 51 9.75 1.54 1.20
CA CYS A 51 11.10 1.77 1.71
C CYS A 51 11.99 0.51 1.60
N ILE A 52 11.44 -0.67 1.90
CA ILE A 52 12.16 -1.95 1.75
C ILE A 52 12.48 -2.22 0.28
N SER A 53 11.53 -1.94 -0.62
CA SER A 53 11.69 -2.08 -2.07
C SER A 53 12.74 -1.12 -2.63
N ALA A 54 12.74 0.15 -2.18
CA ALA A 54 13.70 1.15 -2.63
C ALA A 54 15.12 0.86 -2.13
N LYS A 55 15.27 0.43 -0.87
CA LYS A 55 16.57 0.06 -0.30
C LYS A 55 17.21 -1.10 -1.07
N THR A 56 16.42 -2.08 -1.50
CA THR A 56 16.91 -3.25 -2.26
C THR A 56 17.28 -2.95 -3.71
N ILE A 57 16.89 -1.80 -4.26
CA ILE A 57 17.32 -1.34 -5.59
C ILE A 57 18.61 -0.50 -5.50
N LEU A 58 18.85 0.12 -4.34
CA LEU A 58 20.00 1.00 -4.06
C LEU A 58 21.27 0.25 -3.59
N GLU A 59 21.12 -0.97 -3.08
CA GLU A 59 22.20 -1.91 -2.71
C GLU A 59 22.54 -2.86 -3.88
#